data_AF-A0AAE3KHB0-F1
#
_entry.id   AF-A0AAE3KHB0-F1
#
_cell.length_a   1.000
_cell.length_b   1.000
_cell.length_c   1.000
_cell.angle_alpha   90.00
_cell.angle_beta   90.00
_cell.angle_gamma   90.00
#
_symmetry.space_group_name_H-M   'P 1'
#
loop_
_entity.id
_entity.type
_entity.pdbx_description
1 polymer ?
#
loop_
_entity_poly.entity_id
_entity_poly.type
_entity_poly.pdbx_seq_one_letter_code
_entity_poly.pdbx_strand_id
1 'polypeptide(L)'
;MSVVRLSGGCRSRRFLFDGTDSAAFVAEVARTCGWSRLPPRPRDQTDAGGITLRWDVDRELDPGLRVTYTANPLINASHVMVSYLVGDWTPTTRDGARRRVESTAAVFAAHWSVLTFDALLAAVDTAHDPDTRSLAVLRAGLGAPEDVDQRFVDRIGGCAGSEDDLVREHAVWAMAYAEWAAFRPTLSRMATGDPADRLRDMAAAPLRAFDRSGVPNPETD
;
A
#
# COMPACT_ATOMS: atom_id res chain seq x y z
N MET A 1 8.54 -7.09 12.37
CA MET A 1 7.74 -6.56 11.24
C MET A 1 8.60 -6.69 10.00
N SER A 2 8.10 -7.22 8.89
CA SER A 2 8.86 -7.32 7.63
C SER A 2 9.07 -5.93 7.01
N VAL A 3 9.98 -5.80 6.03
CA VAL A 3 10.04 -4.64 5.11
C VAL A 3 9.96 -5.08 3.65
N VAL A 4 9.23 -4.34 2.81
CA VAL A 4 9.15 -4.54 1.37
C VAL A 4 10.42 -4.00 0.72
N ARG A 5 11.08 -4.81 -0.11
CA ARG A 5 12.27 -4.41 -0.86
C ARG A 5 11.89 -3.57 -2.07
N LEU A 6 12.68 -2.54 -2.35
CA LEU A 6 12.57 -1.69 -3.51
C LEU A 6 13.89 -1.68 -4.28
N SER A 7 13.85 -1.33 -5.57
CA SER A 7 15.07 -1.01 -6.31
C SER A 7 15.70 0.25 -5.67
N GLY A 8 16.82 0.07 -4.96
CA GLY A 8 17.52 1.13 -4.23
C GLY A 8 16.96 1.43 -2.83
N GLY A 9 16.20 0.52 -2.21
CA GLY A 9 15.68 0.79 -0.87
C GLY A 9 14.83 -0.29 -0.22
N CYS A 10 14.15 0.10 0.84
CA CYS A 10 13.09 -0.68 1.46
C CYS A 10 11.99 0.24 2.01
N ARG A 11 10.80 -0.31 2.25
CA ARG A 11 9.67 0.39 2.86
C ARG A 11 8.94 -0.52 3.83
N SER A 12 8.23 0.07 4.79
CA SER A 12 7.21 -0.65 5.55
C SER A 12 5.98 -0.90 4.68
N ARG A 13 5.09 -1.75 5.18
CA ARG A 13 3.68 -1.73 4.79
C ARG A 13 3.07 -0.34 4.96
N ARG A 14 1.88 -0.17 4.37
CA ARG A 14 1.06 1.01 4.58
C ARG A 14 0.19 0.79 5.80
N PHE A 15 0.28 1.68 6.78
CA PHE A 15 -0.58 1.67 7.96
C PHE A 15 -1.77 2.57 7.67
N LEU A 16 -2.95 1.97 7.45
CA LEU A 16 -4.18 2.69 7.15
C LEU A 16 -4.83 3.19 8.44
N PHE A 17 -5.42 4.38 8.39
CA PHE A 17 -6.22 4.93 9.48
C PHE A 17 -7.70 4.91 9.11
N ASP A 18 -8.55 4.82 10.13
CA ASP A 18 -10.01 4.81 10.04
C ASP A 18 -10.67 6.20 10.13
N GLY A 19 -9.90 7.24 10.49
CA GLY A 19 -10.45 8.54 10.88
C GLY A 19 -9.77 9.77 10.28
N THR A 20 -10.43 10.92 10.48
CA THR A 20 -10.02 12.25 9.96
C THR A 20 -8.81 12.85 10.65
N ASP A 21 -8.49 12.40 11.87
CA ASP A 21 -7.47 13.02 12.71
C ASP A 21 -6.06 12.45 12.47
N SER A 22 -5.93 11.51 11.54
CA SER A 22 -4.65 10.85 11.21
C SER A 22 -3.56 11.84 10.79
N ALA A 23 -3.92 12.91 10.07
CA ALA A 23 -2.95 13.93 9.66
C ALA A 23 -2.34 14.67 10.86
N ALA A 24 -3.18 15.06 11.82
CA ALA A 24 -2.76 15.74 13.03
C ALA A 24 -1.89 14.83 13.90
N PHE A 25 -2.29 13.56 14.04
CA PHE A 25 -1.49 12.56 14.72
C PHE A 25 -0.09 12.39 14.10
N VAL A 26 0.00 12.18 12.78
CA VAL A 26 1.31 11.99 12.13
C VAL A 26 2.17 13.25 12.24
N ALA A 27 1.56 14.45 12.14
CA ALA A 27 2.27 15.70 12.34
C ALA A 27 2.80 15.85 13.78
N GLU A 28 2.04 15.41 14.78
CA GLU A 28 2.42 15.44 16.19
C GLU A 28 3.54 14.44 16.51
N VAL A 29 3.50 13.23 15.93
CA VAL A 29 4.60 12.27 16.00
C VAL A 29 5.87 12.88 15.40
N ALA A 30 5.77 13.44 14.18
CA ALA A 30 6.90 14.08 13.52
C ALA A 30 7.48 15.23 14.35
N ARG A 31 6.63 16.08 14.94
CA ARG A 31 7.05 17.17 15.82
C ARG A 31 7.77 16.66 17.07
N THR A 32 7.21 15.65 17.73
CA THR A 32 7.78 15.04 18.95
C THR A 32 9.12 14.39 18.69
N CYS A 33 9.28 13.76 17.53
CA CYS A 33 10.53 13.12 17.13
C CYS A 33 11.52 14.07 16.43
N GLY A 34 11.21 15.37 16.32
CA GLY A 34 12.09 16.37 15.70
C GLY A 34 12.27 16.20 14.18
N TRP A 35 11.34 15.53 13.50
CA TRP A 35 11.44 15.29 12.06
C TRP A 35 11.16 16.56 11.26
N SER A 36 11.92 16.74 10.18
CA SER A 36 11.82 17.93 9.33
C SER A 36 10.82 17.69 8.21
N ARG A 37 9.75 18.50 8.16
CA ARG A 37 8.77 18.44 7.07
C ARG A 37 9.41 18.89 5.75
N LEU A 38 9.26 18.07 4.72
CA LEU A 38 9.70 18.39 3.37
C LEU A 38 8.71 19.33 2.67
N PRO A 39 9.19 20.20 1.77
CA PRO A 39 8.30 21.02 0.96
C PRO A 39 7.41 20.15 0.07
N PRO A 40 6.17 20.57 -0.19
CA PRO A 40 5.26 19.87 -1.10
C PRO A 40 5.84 19.85 -2.51
N ARG A 41 5.67 18.73 -3.21
CA ARG A 41 5.93 18.60 -4.65
C ARG A 41 4.65 18.86 -5.44
N PRO A 42 4.74 19.22 -6.73
CA PRO A 42 3.56 19.33 -7.60
C PRO A 42 2.68 18.07 -7.60
N ARG A 43 3.28 16.87 -7.46
CA ARG A 43 2.56 15.58 -7.39
C ARG A 43 1.95 15.26 -6.02
N ASP A 44 2.24 16.05 -4.99
CA ASP A 44 1.72 15.80 -3.64
C ASP A 44 0.27 16.30 -3.47
N GLN A 45 -0.24 17.06 -4.44
CA GLN A 45 -1.64 17.46 -4.55
C GLN A 45 -2.24 16.71 -5.73
N THR A 46 -3.37 16.05 -5.52
CA THR A 46 -4.16 15.47 -6.60
C THR A 46 -5.36 16.37 -6.89
N ASP A 47 -5.83 16.37 -8.14
CA ASP A 47 -7.04 17.12 -8.53
C ASP A 47 -8.27 16.71 -7.71
N ALA A 48 -8.26 15.50 -7.17
CA ALA A 48 -9.30 14.95 -6.31
C ALA A 48 -9.18 15.38 -4.82
N GLY A 49 -8.33 16.36 -4.49
CA GLY A 49 -8.17 16.85 -3.12
C GLY A 49 -7.37 15.91 -2.20
N GLY A 50 -6.64 14.95 -2.75
CA GLY A 50 -5.69 14.14 -2.00
C GLY A 50 -4.49 14.97 -1.55
N ILE A 51 -3.99 14.68 -0.34
CA ILE A 51 -2.79 15.33 0.20
C ILE A 51 -1.71 14.31 0.47
N THR A 52 -0.48 14.63 0.10
CA THR A 52 0.72 13.89 0.52
C THR A 52 1.64 14.78 1.32
N LEU A 53 1.97 14.36 2.53
CA LEU A 53 2.89 15.02 3.45
C LEU A 53 4.12 14.13 3.65
N ARG A 54 5.30 14.74 3.73
CA ARG A 54 6.57 14.01 3.81
C ARG A 54 7.47 14.63 4.85
N TRP A 55 8.21 13.79 5.57
CA TRP A 55 9.21 14.19 6.55
C TRP A 55 10.50 13.42 6.33
N ASP A 56 11.65 14.09 6.47
CA ASP A 56 12.94 13.43 6.65
C ASP A 56 13.10 13.09 8.14
N VAL A 57 13.46 11.83 8.42
CA VAL A 57 13.73 11.34 9.77
C VAL A 57 15.23 11.49 10.01
N ASP A 58 15.59 12.40 10.91
CA ASP A 58 16.98 12.68 11.29
C ASP A 58 17.91 12.80 10.07
N ARG A 59 17.72 13.85 9.28
CA ARG A 59 18.37 14.02 7.96
C ARG A 59 19.90 13.94 8.01
N GLU A 60 20.51 14.32 9.13
CA GLU A 60 21.95 14.29 9.31
C GLU A 60 22.46 12.87 9.57
N LEU A 61 21.73 12.08 10.35
CA LEU A 61 22.12 10.70 10.68
C LEU A 61 21.62 9.68 9.63
N ASP A 62 20.47 9.93 9.00
CA ASP A 62 19.75 8.99 8.15
C ASP A 62 19.20 9.66 6.86
N PRO A 63 20.05 10.14 5.95
CA PRO A 63 19.65 10.92 4.75
C PRO A 63 18.75 10.19 3.73
N GLY A 64 18.37 8.94 3.98
CA GLY A 64 17.44 8.16 3.18
C GLY A 64 16.09 7.85 3.85
N LEU A 65 15.98 8.02 5.17
CA LEU A 65 14.80 7.61 5.94
C LEU A 65 13.71 8.68 5.89
N ARG A 66 12.52 8.27 5.46
CA ARG A 66 11.39 9.17 5.25
C ARG A 66 10.09 8.57 5.75
N VAL A 67 9.24 9.44 6.27
CA VAL A 67 7.84 9.15 6.54
C VAL A 67 6.99 9.87 5.51
N THR A 68 6.10 9.13 4.85
CA THR A 68 5.10 9.66 3.92
C THR A 68 3.71 9.40 4.48
N TYR A 69 2.92 10.45 4.63
CA TYR A 69 1.49 10.38 4.90
C TYR A 69 0.73 10.73 3.63
N THR A 70 -0.28 9.95 3.28
CA THR A 70 -1.17 10.25 2.17
C THR A 70 -2.60 10.12 2.64
N ALA A 71 -3.40 11.17 2.45
CA ALA A 71 -4.86 11.10 2.56
C ALA A 71 -5.46 11.10 1.16
N ASN A 72 -6.31 10.12 0.88
CA ASN A 72 -6.98 9.99 -0.39
C ASN A 72 -8.51 9.96 -0.16
N PRO A 73 -9.22 11.07 -0.42
CA PRO A 73 -10.65 11.16 -0.17
C PRO A 73 -11.46 10.23 -1.09
N LEU A 74 -10.95 9.88 -2.28
CA LEU A 74 -11.65 8.97 -3.21
C LEU A 74 -11.84 7.58 -2.63
N ILE A 75 -10.91 7.13 -1.79
CA ILE A 75 -10.95 5.82 -1.16
C ILE A 75 -11.35 5.91 0.32
N ASN A 76 -11.68 7.14 0.75
CA ASN A 76 -11.93 7.54 2.13
C ASN A 76 -10.95 6.87 3.10
N ALA A 77 -9.65 6.95 2.78
CA ALA A 77 -8.61 6.37 3.62
C ALA A 77 -7.38 7.27 3.60
N SER A 78 -6.68 7.27 4.72
CA SER A 78 -5.34 7.79 4.83
C SER A 78 -4.40 6.68 5.24
N HIS A 79 -3.13 6.82 4.88
CA HIS A 79 -2.11 5.89 5.32
C HIS A 79 -0.79 6.58 5.57
N VAL A 80 0.03 5.95 6.41
CA VAL A 80 1.43 6.30 6.58
C VAL A 80 2.32 5.15 6.12
N MET A 81 3.45 5.50 5.54
CA MET A 81 4.47 4.57 5.08
C MET A 81 5.85 5.12 5.43
N VAL A 82 6.69 4.25 5.99
CA VAL A 82 8.09 4.56 6.24
C VAL A 82 8.92 3.96 5.12
N SER A 83 9.86 4.71 4.58
CA SER A 83 10.72 4.25 3.49
C SER A 83 12.16 4.69 3.72
N TYR A 84 13.09 3.89 3.21
CA TYR A 84 14.50 4.23 3.15
C TYR A 84 14.98 4.10 1.70
N LEU A 85 15.42 5.20 1.10
CA LEU A 85 15.87 5.26 -0.29
C LEU A 85 17.27 5.86 -0.36
N VAL A 86 18.27 5.09 -0.82
CA VAL A 86 19.66 5.56 -1.01
C VAL A 86 20.25 5.00 -2.30
N GLY A 87 21.15 5.76 -2.92
CA GLY A 87 21.78 5.36 -4.20
C GLY A 87 22.76 4.18 -4.08
N ASP A 88 23.34 3.94 -2.89
CA ASP A 88 24.32 2.88 -2.68
C ASP A 88 23.77 1.76 -1.75
N TRP A 89 23.24 0.71 -2.37
CA TRP A 89 22.52 -0.38 -1.70
C TRP A 89 23.41 -1.62 -1.53
N THR A 90 24.36 -1.54 -0.59
CA THR A 90 25.21 -2.67 -0.16
C THR A 90 24.50 -3.57 0.86
N PRO A 91 24.97 -4.81 1.12
CA PRO A 91 24.40 -5.66 2.16
C PRO A 91 24.38 -5.01 3.56
N THR A 92 25.44 -4.29 3.92
CA THR A 92 25.54 -3.60 5.22
C THR A 92 24.54 -2.44 5.32
N THR A 93 24.39 -1.64 4.25
CA THR A 93 23.42 -0.53 4.25
C THR A 93 21.98 -1.06 4.26
N ARG A 94 21.73 -2.23 3.65
CA ARG A 94 20.43 -2.90 3.64
C ARG A 94 19.93 -3.29 5.03
N ASP A 95 20.75 -3.97 5.83
CA ASP A 95 20.31 -4.43 7.16
C ASP A 95 20.10 -3.27 8.13
N GLY A 96 20.96 -2.24 8.05
CA GLY A 96 20.79 -0.99 8.79
C GLY A 96 19.53 -0.24 8.37
N ALA A 97 19.29 -0.08 7.07
CA ALA A 97 18.08 0.56 6.53
C ALA A 97 16.81 -0.16 6.98
N ARG A 98 16.80 -1.49 6.88
CA ARG A 98 15.67 -2.33 7.34
C ARG A 98 15.33 -2.09 8.80
N ARG A 99 16.32 -2.19 9.71
CA ARG A 99 16.08 -1.98 11.16
C ARG A 99 15.53 -0.60 11.46
N ARG A 100 15.99 0.42 10.73
CA ARG A 100 15.52 1.81 10.89
C ARG A 100 14.09 2.01 10.41
N VAL A 101 13.74 1.43 9.26
CA VAL A 101 12.36 1.42 8.76
C VAL A 101 11.46 0.70 9.76
N GLU A 102 11.83 -0.50 10.22
CA GLU A 102 11.07 -1.27 11.20
C GLU A 102 10.85 -0.50 12.51
N SER A 103 11.92 0.09 13.06
CA SER A 103 11.86 0.82 14.33
C SER A 103 10.98 2.07 14.23
N THR A 104 11.08 2.83 13.15
CA THR A 104 10.25 4.02 12.93
C THR A 104 8.80 3.63 12.67
N ALA A 105 8.57 2.58 11.89
CA ALA A 105 7.23 2.12 11.55
C ALA A 105 6.51 1.47 12.76
N ALA A 106 7.24 0.95 13.75
CA ALA A 106 6.67 0.45 15.00
C ALA A 106 5.89 1.54 15.78
N VAL A 107 6.28 2.81 15.66
CA VAL A 107 5.55 3.95 16.26
C VAL A 107 4.12 4.02 15.72
N PHE A 108 3.95 3.82 14.42
CA PHE A 108 2.62 3.85 13.78
C PHE A 108 1.85 2.55 14.03
N ALA A 109 2.53 1.41 13.99
CA ALA A 109 1.90 0.11 14.23
C ALA A 109 1.24 0.01 15.62
N ALA A 110 1.76 0.74 16.61
CA ALA A 110 1.24 0.77 17.98
C ALA A 110 0.07 1.75 18.17
N HIS A 111 -0.30 2.54 17.17
CA HIS A 111 -1.38 3.52 17.29
C HIS A 111 -2.76 2.88 17.15
N TRP A 112 -3.67 3.18 18.06
CA TRP A 112 -4.98 2.54 18.17
C TRP A 112 -5.91 2.78 16.96
N SER A 113 -5.76 3.92 16.26
CA SER A 113 -6.56 4.22 15.06
C SER A 113 -6.03 3.59 13.78
N VAL A 114 -4.93 2.81 13.85
CA VAL A 114 -4.46 2.05 12.70
C VAL A 114 -5.33 0.81 12.54
N LEU A 115 -5.90 0.64 11.34
CA LEU A 115 -6.72 -0.50 11.00
C LEU A 115 -5.93 -1.80 11.11
N THR A 116 -6.48 -2.75 11.86
CA THR A 116 -5.94 -4.10 11.96
C THR A 116 -6.24 -4.88 10.69
N PHE A 117 -5.50 -5.96 10.45
CA PHE A 117 -5.77 -6.85 9.33
C PHE A 117 -7.18 -7.46 9.41
N ASP A 118 -7.62 -7.86 10.60
CA ASP A 118 -8.95 -8.42 10.79
C ASP A 118 -10.05 -7.38 10.55
N ALA A 119 -9.84 -6.11 10.92
CA ALA A 119 -10.77 -5.03 10.60
C ALA A 119 -10.88 -4.77 9.09
N LEU A 120 -9.74 -4.80 8.37
CA LEU A 120 -9.72 -4.66 6.91
C LEU A 120 -10.48 -5.80 6.22
N LEU A 121 -10.27 -7.04 6.66
CA LEU A 121 -10.95 -8.21 6.09
C LEU A 121 -12.43 -8.24 6.45
N ALA A 122 -12.78 -7.93 7.71
CA ALA A 122 -14.16 -7.84 8.15
C ALA A 122 -14.95 -6.80 7.34
N ALA A 123 -14.34 -5.64 7.02
CA ALA A 123 -14.99 -4.63 6.19
C ALA A 123 -15.35 -5.16 4.78
N VAL A 124 -14.53 -6.02 4.19
CA VAL A 124 -14.85 -6.68 2.91
C VAL A 124 -16.00 -7.67 3.09
N ASP A 125 -15.95 -8.47 4.16
CA ASP A 125 -16.93 -9.53 4.42
C ASP A 125 -18.33 -8.98 4.76
N THR A 126 -18.41 -7.80 5.38
CA THR A 126 -19.68 -7.18 5.80
C THR A 126 -20.26 -6.18 4.82
N ALA A 127 -19.53 -5.79 3.78
CA ALA A 127 -20.01 -4.81 2.79
C ALA A 127 -20.95 -5.48 1.78
N HIS A 128 -22.22 -5.05 1.76
CA HIS A 128 -23.26 -5.67 0.94
C HIS A 128 -23.53 -4.92 -0.37
N ASP A 129 -23.44 -3.59 -0.37
CA ASP A 129 -23.58 -2.79 -1.58
C ASP A 129 -22.25 -2.69 -2.35
N PRO A 130 -22.29 -2.59 -3.69
CA PRO A 130 -21.08 -2.55 -4.51
C PRO A 130 -20.14 -1.39 -4.20
N ASP A 131 -20.68 -0.20 -3.90
CA ASP A 131 -19.88 0.99 -3.62
C ASP A 131 -19.02 0.78 -2.38
N THR A 132 -19.65 0.43 -1.25
CA THR A 132 -18.96 0.15 0.02
C THR A 132 -18.01 -1.03 -0.12
N ARG A 133 -18.42 -2.10 -0.81
CA ARG A 133 -17.59 -3.28 -1.01
C ARG A 133 -16.35 -2.98 -1.84
N SER A 134 -16.49 -2.22 -2.90
CA SER A 134 -15.37 -1.84 -3.76
C SER A 134 -14.32 -1.05 -2.99
N LEU A 135 -14.74 -0.10 -2.14
CA LEU A 135 -13.86 0.66 -1.26
C LEU A 135 -13.20 -0.21 -0.18
N ALA A 136 -13.95 -1.13 0.42
CA ALA A 136 -13.40 -2.07 1.40
C ALA A 136 -12.31 -2.96 0.79
N VAL A 137 -12.53 -3.49 -0.42
CA VAL A 137 -11.54 -4.30 -1.16
C VAL A 137 -10.30 -3.49 -1.46
N LEU A 138 -10.45 -2.26 -1.92
CA LEU A 138 -9.32 -1.38 -2.22
C LEU A 138 -8.47 -1.10 -0.99
N ARG A 139 -9.11 -0.81 0.15
CA ARG A 139 -8.43 -0.60 1.43
C ARG A 139 -7.73 -1.87 1.91
N ALA A 140 -8.35 -3.03 1.73
CA ALA A 140 -7.74 -4.32 2.07
C ALA A 140 -6.44 -4.54 1.27
N GLY A 141 -6.44 -4.29 -0.04
CA GLY A 141 -5.21 -4.38 -0.84
C GLY A 141 -4.16 -3.33 -0.48
N LEU A 142 -4.59 -2.10 -0.20
CA LEU A 142 -3.67 -1.02 0.19
C LEU A 142 -2.98 -1.29 1.53
N GLY A 143 -3.72 -1.82 2.50
CA GLY A 143 -3.26 -2.14 3.86
C GLY A 143 -2.82 -3.58 4.09
N ALA A 144 -2.73 -4.37 3.01
CA ALA A 144 -2.31 -5.76 3.06
C ALA A 144 -0.94 -5.91 3.77
N PRO A 145 -0.70 -7.06 4.43
CA PRO A 145 0.63 -7.38 4.95
C PRO A 145 1.67 -7.44 3.82
N GLU A 146 2.94 -7.49 4.19
CA GLU A 146 4.00 -7.58 3.20
C GLU A 146 4.14 -9.01 2.69
N ASP A 147 4.15 -9.96 3.62
CA ASP A 147 4.13 -11.38 3.33
C ASP A 147 2.72 -11.79 2.89
N VAL A 148 2.65 -12.75 1.97
CA VAL A 148 1.37 -13.24 1.43
C VAL A 148 0.51 -13.78 2.58
N ASP A 149 -0.70 -13.24 2.70
CA ASP A 149 -1.74 -13.74 3.60
C ASP A 149 -2.90 -14.29 2.75
N GLN A 150 -3.11 -15.60 2.82
CA GLN A 150 -4.14 -16.28 2.04
C GLN A 150 -5.55 -15.70 2.29
N ARG A 151 -5.82 -15.19 3.50
CA ARG A 151 -7.11 -14.58 3.83
C ARG A 151 -7.41 -13.36 2.97
N PHE A 152 -6.39 -12.56 2.65
CA PHE A 152 -6.47 -11.42 1.73
C PHE A 152 -6.57 -11.90 0.28
N VAL A 153 -5.77 -12.91 -0.10
CA VAL A 153 -5.80 -13.48 -1.46
C VAL A 153 -7.20 -13.95 -1.82
N ASP A 154 -7.83 -14.71 -0.92
CA ASP A 154 -9.16 -15.28 -1.14
C ASP A 154 -10.24 -14.19 -1.29
N ARG A 155 -10.23 -13.19 -0.40
CA ARG A 155 -11.25 -12.12 -0.39
C ARG A 155 -11.10 -11.15 -1.55
N ILE A 156 -9.88 -10.69 -1.82
CA ILE A 156 -9.59 -9.79 -2.94
C ILE A 156 -9.81 -10.54 -4.27
N GLY A 157 -9.32 -11.79 -4.36
CA GLY A 157 -9.51 -12.65 -5.52
C GLY A 157 -10.97 -13.00 -5.79
N GLY A 158 -11.77 -13.23 -4.75
CA GLY A 158 -13.21 -13.44 -4.89
C GLY A 158 -13.94 -12.20 -5.44
N CYS A 159 -13.51 -10.99 -5.06
CA CYS A 159 -14.11 -9.75 -5.56
C CYS A 159 -13.79 -9.46 -7.03
N ALA A 160 -12.71 -10.04 -7.58
CA ALA A 160 -12.44 -10.00 -9.02
C ALA A 160 -13.47 -10.78 -9.86
N GLY A 161 -14.29 -11.65 -9.25
CA GLY A 161 -15.41 -12.34 -9.89
C GLY A 161 -16.78 -11.67 -9.69
N SER A 162 -16.82 -10.44 -9.17
CA SER A 162 -18.07 -9.71 -8.92
C SER A 162 -18.83 -9.39 -10.20
N GLU A 163 -20.16 -9.43 -10.17
CA GLU A 163 -21.01 -8.95 -11.26
C GLU A 163 -20.86 -7.45 -11.49
N ASP A 164 -20.52 -6.70 -10.44
CA ASP A 164 -20.30 -5.27 -10.48
C ASP A 164 -18.88 -4.90 -10.95
N ASP A 165 -18.80 -4.07 -11.99
CA ASP A 165 -17.56 -3.63 -12.63
C ASP A 165 -16.66 -2.80 -11.69
N LEU A 166 -17.24 -1.99 -10.80
CA LEU A 166 -16.48 -1.14 -9.87
C LEU A 166 -15.79 -2.00 -8.79
N VAL A 167 -16.47 -3.05 -8.31
CA VAL A 167 -15.86 -4.01 -7.38
C VAL A 167 -14.70 -4.75 -8.05
N ARG A 168 -14.86 -5.21 -9.31
CA ARG A 168 -13.78 -5.85 -10.06
C ARG A 168 -12.61 -4.90 -10.31
N GLU A 169 -12.90 -3.64 -10.64
CA GLU A 169 -11.89 -2.60 -10.81
C GLU A 169 -11.04 -2.41 -9.55
N HIS A 170 -11.70 -2.20 -8.41
CA HIS A 170 -11.00 -2.02 -7.14
C HIS A 170 -10.27 -3.28 -6.68
N ALA A 171 -10.72 -4.48 -7.07
CA ALA A 171 -9.97 -5.71 -6.86
C ALA A 171 -8.64 -5.71 -7.63
N VAL A 172 -8.60 -5.26 -8.89
CA VAL A 172 -7.34 -5.14 -9.65
C VAL A 172 -6.38 -4.16 -8.97
N TRP A 173 -6.87 -2.99 -8.54
CA TRP A 173 -6.04 -2.02 -7.80
C TRP A 173 -5.54 -2.58 -6.47
N ALA A 174 -6.40 -3.30 -5.74
CA ALA A 174 -6.02 -3.97 -4.50
C ALA A 174 -4.87 -4.96 -4.72
N MET A 175 -4.95 -5.80 -5.76
CA MET A 175 -3.89 -6.73 -6.14
C MET A 175 -2.60 -6.01 -6.54
N ALA A 176 -2.72 -4.90 -7.27
CA ALA A 176 -1.59 -4.06 -7.65
C ALA A 176 -0.89 -3.42 -6.44
N TYR A 177 -1.64 -3.02 -5.40
CA TYR A 177 -1.07 -2.45 -4.18
C TYR A 177 -0.37 -3.45 -3.27
N ALA A 178 -0.87 -4.69 -3.24
CA ALA A 178 -0.31 -5.80 -2.47
C ALA A 178 0.95 -6.38 -3.11
N GLU A 179 1.06 -6.35 -4.44
CA GLU A 179 2.25 -6.77 -5.19
C GLU A 179 2.62 -8.26 -4.99
N TRP A 180 1.65 -9.12 -4.71
CA TRP A 180 1.86 -10.54 -4.46
C TRP A 180 1.77 -11.40 -5.73
N ALA A 181 2.74 -12.30 -5.91
CA ALA A 181 2.75 -13.30 -6.98
C ALA A 181 1.48 -14.16 -7.01
N ALA A 182 0.87 -14.42 -5.84
CA ALA A 182 -0.38 -15.18 -5.70
C ALA A 182 -1.56 -14.58 -6.49
N PHE A 183 -1.52 -13.30 -6.84
CA PHE A 183 -2.57 -12.66 -7.64
C PHE A 183 -2.38 -12.81 -9.16
N ARG A 184 -1.22 -13.29 -9.64
CA ARG A 184 -0.95 -13.46 -11.08
C ARG A 184 -2.04 -14.29 -11.80
N PRO A 185 -2.47 -15.47 -11.31
CA PRO A 185 -3.49 -16.25 -12.01
C PRO A 185 -4.83 -15.51 -12.14
N THR A 186 -5.23 -14.76 -11.11
CA THR A 186 -6.48 -13.98 -11.15
C THR A 186 -6.37 -12.79 -12.10
N LEU A 187 -5.26 -12.04 -12.04
CA LEU A 187 -5.00 -10.93 -12.96
C LEU A 187 -4.92 -11.41 -14.43
N SER A 188 -4.27 -12.56 -14.69
CA SER A 188 -4.19 -13.15 -16.03
C SER A 188 -5.58 -13.51 -16.57
N ARG A 189 -6.42 -14.17 -15.77
CA ARG A 189 -7.81 -14.48 -16.16
C ARG A 189 -8.59 -13.23 -16.51
N MET A 190 -8.54 -12.20 -15.66
CA MET A 190 -9.20 -10.91 -15.93
C MET A 190 -8.66 -10.26 -17.21
N ALA A 191 -7.35 -10.22 -17.38
CA ALA A 191 -6.71 -9.62 -18.55
C ALA A 191 -7.15 -10.28 -19.86
N THR A 192 -7.43 -11.59 -19.86
CA THR A 192 -7.86 -12.33 -21.04
C THR A 192 -9.37 -12.34 -21.25
N GLY A 193 -10.16 -12.28 -20.17
CA GLY A 193 -11.55 -12.73 -20.19
C GLY A 193 -12.55 -11.86 -19.43
N ASP A 194 -12.15 -10.74 -18.83
CA ASP A 194 -13.13 -9.82 -18.23
C ASP A 194 -14.06 -9.27 -19.34
N PRO A 195 -15.39 -9.22 -19.11
CA PRO A 195 -16.33 -8.68 -20.11
C PRO A 195 -16.06 -7.22 -20.47
N ALA A 196 -15.50 -6.43 -19.55
CA ALA A 196 -15.20 -5.02 -19.79
C ALA A 196 -13.76 -4.85 -20.32
N ASP A 197 -13.63 -4.36 -21.55
CA ASP A 197 -12.35 -4.10 -22.22
C ASP A 197 -11.37 -3.30 -21.37
N ARG A 198 -11.88 -2.25 -20.70
CA ARG A 198 -11.09 -1.41 -19.78
C ARG A 198 -10.47 -2.21 -18.63
N LEU A 199 -11.18 -3.21 -18.11
CA LEU A 199 -10.71 -4.04 -16.99
C LEU A 199 -9.70 -5.08 -17.46
N ARG A 200 -9.83 -5.58 -18.71
CA ARG A 200 -8.80 -6.42 -19.33
C ARG A 200 -7.46 -5.68 -19.43
N ASP A 201 -7.49 -4.46 -19.96
CA ASP A 201 -6.28 -3.62 -20.08
C ASP A 201 -5.69 -3.26 -18.72
N MET A 202 -6.57 -2.93 -17.76
CA MET A 202 -6.15 -2.58 -16.42
C MET A 202 -5.53 -3.76 -15.68
N ALA A 203 -6.08 -4.99 -15.80
CA ALA A 203 -5.51 -6.18 -15.19
C ALA A 203 -4.16 -6.59 -15.82
N ALA A 204 -3.94 -6.29 -17.10
CA ALA A 204 -2.67 -6.53 -17.77
C ALA A 204 -1.54 -5.59 -17.28
N ALA A 205 -1.87 -4.41 -16.74
CA ALA A 205 -0.86 -3.44 -16.31
C ALA A 205 -0.06 -3.88 -15.06
N PRO A 206 -0.69 -4.37 -13.96
CA PRO A 206 0.02 -4.95 -12.83
C PRO A 206 0.90 -6.14 -13.20
N LEU A 207 0.47 -7.02 -14.11
CA LEU A 207 1.30 -8.15 -14.58
C LEU A 207 2.62 -7.66 -15.17
N ARG A 208 2.57 -6.67 -16.08
CA ARG A 208 3.79 -6.05 -16.63
C ARG A 208 4.65 -5.38 -15.55
N ALA A 209 4.03 -4.84 -14.50
CA ALA A 209 4.76 -4.24 -13.38
C ALA A 209 5.44 -5.30 -12.51
N PHE A 210 4.78 -6.44 -12.28
CA PHE A 210 5.34 -7.60 -11.57
C PHE A 210 6.56 -8.14 -12.30
N ASP A 211 6.49 -8.26 -13.63
CA ASP A 211 7.61 -8.71 -14.47
C ASP A 211 8.81 -7.75 -14.38
N ARG A 212 8.58 -6.43 -14.48
CA ARG A 212 9.65 -5.42 -14.32
C ARG A 212 10.26 -5.42 -12.93
N SER A 213 9.49 -5.82 -11.91
CA SER A 213 9.91 -5.81 -10.50
C SER A 213 10.48 -7.16 -10.05
N GLY A 214 10.50 -8.17 -10.92
CA GLY A 214 11.00 -9.51 -10.59
C GLY A 214 10.13 -10.25 -9.57
N VAL A 215 8.84 -9.91 -9.48
CA VAL A 215 7.89 -10.69 -8.67
C VAL A 215 7.76 -12.08 -9.31
N PRO A 216 8.00 -13.19 -8.59
CA PRO A 216 8.01 -14.54 -9.17
C PRO A 216 6.74 -14.86 -9.93
N ASN A 217 6.85 -15.72 -10.95
CA ASN A 217 5.70 -16.24 -11.67
C ASN A 217 5.51 -17.72 -11.32
N PRO A 218 4.47 -18.08 -10.54
CA PRO A 218 4.31 -19.42 -10.00
C PRO A 218 4.04 -20.49 -11.07
N GLU A 219 3.78 -20.10 -12.32
CA GLU A 219 3.58 -21.04 -13.43
C GLU A 219 4.86 -21.36 -14.21
N THR A 220 5.94 -20.59 -14.03
CA THR A 220 7.19 -20.73 -14.79
C THR A 220 8.41 -21.04 -13.94
N ASP A 221 8.30 -20.92 -12.61
CA ASP A 221 9.33 -21.24 -11.62
C ASP A 221 8.94 -22.49 -10.80
#